data_AF-A0A2J6I5Z0-F1
#
_entry.id   AF-A0A2J6I5Z0-F1
#
_cell.length_a   1.000
_cell.length_b   1.000
_cell.length_c   1.000
_cell.angle_alpha   90.00
_cell.angle_beta   90.00
_cell.angle_gamma   90.00
#
_symmetry.space_group_name_H-M   'P 1'
#
loop_
_entity.id
_entity.type
_entity.pdbx_description
1 polymer ?
#
loop_
_entity_poly.entity_id
_entity_poly.type
_entity_poly.pdbx_seq_one_letter_code
_entity_poly.pdbx_strand_id
1 'polypeptide(L)'
;VHMFVYDTGRDMMAKGIIPAGNMLPEVAWVKLSWVLGQTEDPKEVKRMMLTSINDEITLREPYNGYLVYQGGVPEVEEFIKKVHK
;
A
#
# COMPACT_ATOMS: atom_id res chain seq x y z
N VAL A 1 -6.95 0.77 -2.97
CA VAL A 1 -7.48 1.20 -4.29
C VAL A 1 -7.63 0.00 -5.21
N HIS A 2 -8.82 -0.20 -5.78
CA HIS A 2 -9.09 -1.24 -6.78
C HIS A 2 -9.58 -0.61 -8.09
N MET A 3 -8.69 -0.50 -9.07
CA MET A 3 -8.97 0.22 -10.33
C MET A 3 -9.71 -0.62 -11.39
N PHE A 4 -9.99 -1.89 -11.13
CA PHE A 4 -10.69 -2.78 -12.08
C PHE A 4 -12.22 -2.59 -12.09
N VAL A 5 -12.79 -1.90 -11.09
CA VAL A 5 -14.24 -1.81 -10.90
C VAL A 5 -14.90 -0.88 -11.92
N TYR A 6 -14.40 0.35 -12.05
CA TYR A 6 -14.98 1.39 -12.91
C TYR A 6 -14.18 1.57 -14.20
N ASP A 7 -14.85 1.97 -15.28
CA ASP A 7 -14.23 2.23 -16.58
C ASP A 7 -13.08 3.24 -16.47
N THR A 8 -13.28 4.32 -15.73
CA THR A 8 -12.24 5.33 -15.50
C THR A 8 -10.97 4.74 -14.89
N GLY A 9 -11.10 3.78 -13.97
CA GLY A 9 -9.95 3.09 -13.37
C GLY A 9 -9.24 2.18 -14.38
N ARG A 10 -9.99 1.49 -15.23
CA ARG A 10 -9.44 0.66 -16.31
C ARG A 10 -8.72 1.49 -17.36
N ASP A 11 -9.28 2.64 -17.75
CA ASP A 11 -8.66 3.58 -18.69
C ASP A 11 -7.33 4.13 -18.17
N MET A 12 -7.27 4.46 -16.88
CA MET A 12 -6.04 4.88 -16.21
C MET A 12 -4.97 3.80 -16.24
N MET A 13 -5.33 2.54 -15.95
CA MET A 13 -4.40 1.42 -16.02
C MET A 13 -3.93 1.15 -17.46
N ALA A 14 -4.80 1.30 -18.46
CA ALA A 14 -4.45 1.19 -19.87
C ALA A 14 -3.41 2.24 -20.30
N LYS A 15 -3.38 3.40 -19.63
CA LYS A 15 -2.38 4.46 -19.81
C LYS A 15 -1.08 4.22 -19.01
N GLY A 16 -0.96 3.10 -18.30
CA GLY A 16 0.24 2.74 -17.55
C GLY A 16 0.25 3.15 -16.08
N ILE A 17 -0.86 3.66 -15.52
CA ILE A 17 -0.95 3.97 -14.08
C ILE A 17 -0.89 2.68 -13.27
N ILE A 18 -0.10 2.71 -12.19
CA ILE A 18 0.13 1.55 -11.31
C ILE A 18 -0.70 1.71 -10.04
N PRO A 19 -1.70 0.84 -9.78
CA PRO A 19 -2.45 0.87 -8.53
C PRO A 19 -1.61 0.34 -7.36
N ALA A 20 -1.27 1.20 -6.41
CA ALA A 20 -0.46 0.85 -5.22
C ALA A 20 -1.27 0.15 -4.09
N GLY A 21 -2.37 -0.52 -4.44
CA GLY A 21 -3.19 -1.24 -3.45
C GLY A 21 -3.70 -0.32 -2.33
N ASN A 22 -3.47 -0.71 -1.08
CA ASN A 22 -3.92 0.00 0.12
C ASN A 22 -2.80 0.78 0.83
N MET A 23 -1.70 1.04 0.12
CA MET A 23 -0.63 1.89 0.62
C MET A 23 -1.14 3.32 0.85
N LEU A 24 -0.75 3.93 1.97
CA LEU A 24 -1.02 5.34 2.22
C LEU A 24 -0.33 6.22 1.16
N PRO A 25 -0.95 7.34 0.73
CA PRO A 25 -0.36 8.23 -0.27
C PRO A 25 1.02 8.77 0.12
N GLU A 26 1.20 9.13 1.39
CA GLU A 26 2.46 9.64 1.94
C GLU A 26 3.56 8.58 1.86
N VAL A 27 3.21 7.33 2.21
CA VAL A 27 4.14 6.21 2.15
C VAL A 27 4.47 5.85 0.70
N ALA A 28 3.50 5.91 -0.21
CA ALA A 28 3.74 5.70 -1.64
C ALA A 28 4.72 6.71 -2.22
N TRP A 29 4.62 7.97 -1.81
CA TRP A 29 5.53 9.03 -2.25
C TRP A 29 6.96 8.84 -1.71
N VAL A 30 7.11 8.56 -0.41
CA VAL A 30 8.42 8.29 0.20
C VAL A 30 9.05 7.04 -0.40
N LYS A 31 8.27 5.96 -0.53
CA LYS A 31 8.74 4.69 -1.09
C LYS A 31 9.19 4.85 -2.54
N LEU A 32 8.45 5.57 -3.38
CA LEU A 32 8.86 5.83 -4.75
C LEU A 32 10.18 6.59 -4.80
N SER A 33 10.34 7.61 -3.96
CA SER A 33 11.58 8.38 -3.85
C SER A 33 12.77 7.50 -3.47
N TRP A 34 12.57 6.54 -2.55
CA TRP A 34 13.58 5.57 -2.16
C TRP A 34 13.89 4.55 -3.25
N VAL A 35 12.86 3.97 -3.90
CA VAL A 35 13.00 2.96 -4.97
C VAL A 35 13.76 3.51 -6.17
N LEU A 36 13.49 4.75 -6.57
CA LEU A 36 14.21 5.41 -7.66
C LEU A 36 15.69 5.66 -7.33
N GLY A 37 16.06 5.67 -6.04
CA GLY A 37 17.46 5.66 -5.61
C GLY A 37 18.13 4.27 -5.67
N GLN A 38 17.37 3.18 -5.84
CA GLN A 38 17.88 1.81 -5.94
C GLN A 38 18.01 1.32 -7.38
N THR A 39 17.14 1.78 -8.28
CA THR A 39 17.09 1.30 -9.67
C THR A 39 16.42 2.32 -10.59
N GLU A 40 16.83 2.32 -11.86
CA GLU A 40 16.22 3.12 -12.92
C GLU A 40 15.36 2.28 -13.88
N ASP A 41 15.36 0.94 -13.76
CA ASP A 41 14.51 0.08 -14.60
C ASP A 41 13.04 0.21 -14.18
N PRO A 42 12.14 0.74 -15.05
CA PRO A 42 10.73 0.92 -14.70
C PRO A 42 10.02 -0.38 -14.31
N LYS A 43 10.45 -1.53 -14.84
CA LYS A 43 9.87 -2.83 -14.46
C LYS A 43 10.20 -3.19 -13.03
N GLU A 44 11.45 -2.95 -12.63
CA GLU A 44 11.91 -3.20 -11.28
C GLU A 44 11.32 -2.19 -10.29
N VAL A 45 11.23 -0.91 -10.65
CA VAL A 45 10.52 0.10 -9.86
C VAL A 45 9.09 -0.34 -9.56
N LYS A 46 8.36 -0.79 -10.59
CA LYS A 46 6.99 -1.31 -10.43
C LYS A 46 6.95 -2.52 -9.49
N ARG A 47 7.89 -3.46 -9.63
CA ARG A 47 7.98 -4.64 -8.77
C ARG A 47 8.20 -4.26 -7.31
N MET A 48 9.17 -3.37 -7.05
CA MET A 48 9.51 -2.92 -5.71
C MET A 48 8.37 -2.11 -5.07
N MET A 49 7.71 -1.24 -5.84
CA MET A 49 6.56 -0.48 -5.33
C MET A 49 5.41 -1.40 -4.91
N LEU A 50 5.15 -2.47 -5.66
CA LEU A 50 4.05 -3.41 -5.39
C LEU A 50 4.40 -4.54 -4.40
N THR A 51 5.67 -4.67 -4.01
CA THR A 51 6.12 -5.65 -3.01
C THR A 51 6.17 -4.97 -1.65
N SER A 52 5.49 -5.52 -0.64
CA SER A 52 5.57 -5.02 0.74
C SER A 52 6.99 -5.20 1.30
N ILE A 53 7.57 -4.18 1.90
CA ILE A 53 8.92 -4.21 2.50
C ILE A 53 8.83 -4.13 4.04
N ASN A 54 7.91 -3.33 4.56
CA ASN A 54 7.73 -3.04 5.98
C ASN A 54 6.25 -2.79 6.30
N ASP A 55 5.39 -3.73 5.88
CA ASP A 55 3.94 -3.76 6.13
C ASP A 55 3.13 -2.59 5.55
N GLU A 56 3.69 -1.86 4.58
CA GLU A 56 3.00 -0.73 3.96
C GLU A 56 1.92 -1.14 2.95
N ILE A 57 1.89 -2.41 2.54
CA ILE A 57 0.81 -3.03 1.78
C ILE A 57 0.34 -4.26 2.55
N THR A 58 -0.96 -4.36 2.78
CA THR A 58 -1.57 -5.56 3.39
C THR A 58 -2.17 -6.47 2.31
N LEU A 59 -2.13 -7.78 2.51
CA LEU A 59 -2.76 -8.75 1.60
C LEU A 59 -4.29 -8.60 1.53
N ARG A 60 -4.91 -8.15 2.61
CA ARG A 60 -6.35 -7.91 2.71
C ARG A 60 -6.62 -6.84 3.76
N GLU A 61 -7.65 -6.05 3.51
CA GLU A 61 -8.16 -5.09 4.50
C GLU A 61 -8.62 -5.83 5.77
N PRO A 62 -8.01 -5.55 6.93
CA PRO A 62 -8.45 -6.09 8.20
C PRO A 62 -9.73 -5.38 8.66
N TYR A 63 -10.52 -6.05 9.50
CA TYR A 63 -11.80 -5.51 9.99
C TYR A 63 -11.63 -4.19 10.78
N ASN A 64 -10.44 -3.95 11.35
CA ASN A 64 -10.08 -2.76 12.11
C ASN A 64 -9.24 -1.75 11.31
N GLY A 65 -9.07 -1.94 9.99
CA GLY A 65 -8.22 -1.09 9.14
C GLY A 65 -8.66 0.37 9.04
N TYR A 66 -9.89 0.69 9.45
CA TYR A 66 -10.36 2.07 9.55
C TYR A 66 -9.95 2.78 10.85
N LEU A 67 -9.82 2.03 11.96
CA LEU A 67 -9.50 2.59 13.28
C LEU A 67 -8.00 2.78 13.48
N VAL A 68 -7.21 1.97 12.79
CA VAL A 68 -5.75 2.03 12.78
C VAL A 68 -5.38 2.34 11.35
N TYR A 69 -4.70 3.47 11.10
CA TYR A 69 -4.31 4.01 9.79
C TYR A 69 -3.48 3.05 8.89
N GLN A 70 -3.36 1.79 9.25
CA GLN A 70 -3.19 0.58 8.45
C GLN A 70 -3.26 -0.56 9.47
N GLY A 71 -4.47 -1.12 9.67
CA GLY A 71 -4.70 -2.17 10.67
C GLY A 71 -3.91 -3.45 10.39
N GLY A 72 -3.94 -4.40 11.34
CA GLY A 72 -3.28 -5.70 11.19
C GLY A 72 -1.80 -5.74 11.59
N VAL A 73 -1.27 -4.65 12.15
CA VAL A 73 0.06 -4.60 12.76
C VAL A 73 0.02 -5.25 14.15
N PRO A 74 0.77 -6.34 14.42
CA PRO A 74 0.74 -7.06 15.69
C PRO A 74 0.95 -6.16 16.91
N GLU A 75 1.86 -5.20 16.81
CA GLU A 75 2.22 -4.25 17.86
C GLU A 75 1.03 -3.36 18.26
N VAL A 76 0.20 -2.96 17.28
CA VAL A 76 -0.99 -2.16 17.54
C VAL A 76 -2.10 -3.00 18.16
N GLU A 77 -2.27 -4.25 17.72
CA GLU A 77 -3.22 -5.17 18.35
C GLU A 77 -2.87 -5.44 19.81
N GLU A 78 -1.59 -5.66 20.10
CA GLU A 78 -1.11 -5.82 21.47
C GLU A 78 -1.37 -4.57 22.32
N PHE A 79 -1.15 -3.38 21.75
CA PHE A 79 -1.43 -2.11 22.44
C PHE A 79 -2.93 -1.98 22.77
N ILE A 80 -3.81 -2.21 21.79
CA ILE A 80 -5.27 -2.10 21.98
C ILE A 80 -5.74 -3.09 23.06
N LYS A 81 -5.28 -4.34 23.04
CA LYS A 81 -5.61 -5.36 24.06
C LYS A 81 -5.17 -4.98 25.48
N LYS A 82 -4.10 -4.19 25.62
CA LYS A 82 -3.61 -3.72 26.93
C LYS A 82 -4.43 -2.54 27.46
N VAL A 83 -4.91 -1.66 26.57
CA VAL A 83 -5.56 -0.38 26.94
C VAL A 83 -7.08 -0.49 27.03
N HIS A 84 -7.71 -1.34 26.22
CA HIS A 84 -9.14 -1.64 26.27
C HIS A 84 -9.35 -3.12 26.59
N LYS A 85 -10.10 -3.40 27.66
CA LYS A 85 -10.42 -4.76 28.14
C LYS A 85 -11.87 -5.09 27.84
#